data_AF-A0A5C0UDE3-F1
#
_entry.id   AF-A0A5C0UDE3-F1
#
_cell.length_a   1.000
_cell.length_b   1.000
_cell.length_c   1.000
_cell.angle_alpha   90.00
_cell.angle_beta   90.00
_cell.angle_gamma   90.00
#
_symmetry.space_group_name_H-M   'P 1'
#
loop_
_entity.id
_entity.type
_entity.pdbx_description
1 polymer ?
#
loop_
_entity_poly.entity_id
_entity_poly.type
_entity_poly.pdbx_seq_one_letter_code
_entity_poly.pdbx_strand_id
1 'polypeptide(L)'
;MFLVFAFFCGVLFADVDYELDNVKMHLISLCEDKQITGDQKINCEKKIESIRNILNEASRRSLTKKNGHEIYIENIIEYIPLNKSEDQISRKDYIKIHQDGIKLMARGDMNSAYRKFFKLSKMKSSDPCSHYYWMGMIRLKQKKFTNAILHLGQFYKSMIRNKSDIVYRKNEDKMPRSILNIMECLLGLKKIDQAKLLMEFFDSKYANYRKSMHEKYIINEIKKVENVL
;
A
#
# COMPACT_ATOMS: atom_id res chain seq x y z
N MET A 1 14.83 21.18 -1.91
CA MET A 1 14.42 19.79 -2.22
C MET A 1 13.02 19.67 -2.85
N PHE A 2 11.99 20.37 -2.37
CA PHE A 2 10.64 20.36 -3.00
C PHE A 2 10.63 20.85 -4.46
N LEU A 3 11.46 21.86 -4.76
CA LEU A 3 11.68 22.34 -6.13
C LEU A 3 12.31 21.29 -7.05
N VAL A 4 13.20 20.43 -6.53
CA VAL A 4 13.91 19.41 -7.31
C VAL A 4 12.98 18.24 -7.67
N PHE A 5 12.03 17.90 -6.79
CA PHE A 5 11.04 16.86 -7.05
C PHE A 5 9.92 17.32 -8.00
N ALA A 6 9.50 18.59 -7.88
CA ALA A 6 8.63 19.22 -8.87
C ALA A 6 9.31 19.35 -10.25
N PHE A 7 10.62 19.62 -10.27
CA PHE A 7 11.43 19.59 -11.50
C PHE A 7 11.53 18.18 -12.08
N PHE A 8 11.77 17.15 -11.26
CA PHE A 8 11.87 15.76 -11.73
C PHE A 8 10.55 15.23 -12.32
N CYS A 9 9.41 15.56 -11.70
CA CYS A 9 8.11 15.21 -12.28
C CYS A 9 7.82 16.05 -13.54
N GLY A 10 8.10 17.36 -13.54
CA GLY A 10 7.91 18.21 -14.72
C GLY A 10 8.78 17.79 -15.91
N VAL A 11 10.03 17.41 -15.67
CA VAL A 11 10.97 16.94 -16.69
C VAL A 11 10.54 15.58 -17.27
N LEU A 12 10.12 14.63 -16.44
CA LEU A 12 9.63 13.33 -16.92
C LEU A 12 8.33 13.45 -17.75
N PHE A 13 7.43 14.39 -17.42
CA PHE A 13 6.22 14.62 -18.21
C PHE A 13 6.49 15.40 -19.50
N ALA A 14 7.41 16.38 -19.47
CA ALA A 14 7.85 17.10 -20.67
C ALA A 14 8.54 16.15 -21.67
N ASP A 15 9.37 15.22 -21.17
CA ASP A 15 10.02 14.19 -21.98
C ASP A 15 8.99 13.24 -22.60
N VAL A 16 7.95 12.82 -21.87
CA VAL A 16 6.91 11.93 -22.42
C VAL A 16 6.06 12.61 -23.49
N ASP A 17 5.64 13.86 -23.30
CA ASP A 17 4.89 14.57 -24.33
C ASP A 17 5.74 14.81 -25.59
N TYR A 18 7.03 15.15 -25.40
CA TYR A 18 8.00 15.29 -26.49
C TYR A 18 8.20 13.97 -27.26
N GLU A 19 8.33 12.85 -26.55
CA GLU A 19 8.46 11.53 -27.18
C GLU A 19 7.17 11.11 -27.92
N LEU A 20 5.98 11.38 -27.36
CA LEU A 20 4.72 11.09 -28.06
C LEU A 20 4.55 11.94 -29.33
N ASP A 21 5.03 13.19 -29.33
CA ASP A 21 5.04 14.03 -30.52
C ASP A 21 6.08 13.54 -31.55
N ASN A 22 7.25 13.06 -31.10
CA ASN A 22 8.21 12.39 -31.98
C ASN A 22 7.61 11.14 -32.64
N VAL A 23 6.85 10.32 -31.90
CA VAL A 23 6.16 9.15 -32.47
C VAL A 23 5.12 9.59 -33.51
N LYS A 24 4.36 10.66 -33.27
CA LYS A 24 3.43 11.22 -34.28
C LYS A 24 4.17 11.67 -35.55
N MET A 25 5.33 12.32 -35.41
CA MET A 25 6.16 12.71 -36.54
C MET A 25 6.69 11.51 -37.34
N HIS A 26 7.08 10.43 -36.67
CA HIS A 26 7.51 9.20 -37.35
C HIS A 26 6.34 8.50 -38.08
N LEU A 27 5.13 8.54 -37.52
CA LEU A 27 3.93 8.04 -38.20
C LEU A 27 3.57 8.84 -39.46
N ILE A 28 3.82 10.16 -39.46
CA ILE A 28 3.66 11.01 -40.65
C ILE A 28 4.65 10.57 -41.72
N SER A 29 5.94 10.44 -41.39
CA SER A 29 6.97 9.97 -42.32
C SER A 29 6.63 8.59 -42.90
N LEU A 30 6.25 7.62 -42.06
CA LEU A 30 5.89 6.27 -42.53
C LEU A 30 4.66 6.26 -43.45
N CYS A 31 3.72 7.19 -43.26
CA CYS A 31 2.56 7.34 -44.12
C CYS A 31 2.92 8.02 -45.45
N GLU A 32 3.80 9.01 -45.44
CA GLU A 32 4.32 9.69 -46.64
C GLU A 32 5.16 8.72 -47.50
N ASP A 33 5.96 7.87 -46.85
CA ASP A 33 6.72 6.78 -47.46
C ASP A 33 5.84 5.59 -47.91
N LYS A 34 4.51 5.69 -47.75
CA LYS A 34 3.51 4.66 -48.09
C LYS A 34 3.74 3.30 -47.42
N GLN A 35 4.47 3.26 -46.29
CA GLN A 35 4.68 2.04 -45.52
C GLN A 35 3.46 1.67 -44.66
N ILE A 36 2.65 2.67 -44.31
CA ILE A 36 1.35 2.51 -43.64
C ILE A 36 0.27 3.28 -44.40
N THR A 37 -0.99 2.85 -44.28
CA THR A 37 -2.13 3.55 -44.88
C THR A 37 -2.57 4.75 -44.02
N GLY A 38 -3.30 5.69 -44.64
CA GLY A 38 -3.90 6.82 -43.93
C GLY A 38 -4.81 6.37 -42.77
N ASP A 39 -5.57 5.29 -42.96
CA ASP A 39 -6.42 4.72 -41.91
C ASP A 39 -5.61 4.12 -40.75
N GLN A 40 -4.48 3.47 -41.04
CA GLN A 40 -3.56 2.96 -40.02
C GLN A 40 -2.91 4.10 -39.22
N LYS A 41 -2.50 5.18 -39.90
CA LYS A 41 -2.02 6.41 -39.26
C LYS A 41 -3.06 6.98 -38.30
N ILE A 42 -4.29 7.22 -38.78
CA ILE A 42 -5.39 7.78 -37.95
C ILE A 42 -5.67 6.90 -36.72
N ASN A 43 -5.63 5.58 -36.88
CA ASN A 43 -5.87 4.66 -35.77
C ASN A 43 -4.71 4.70 -34.74
N CYS A 44 -3.47 4.81 -35.19
CA CYS A 44 -2.32 4.98 -34.30
C CYS A 44 -2.32 6.34 -33.59
N GLU A 45 -2.68 7.43 -34.27
CA GLU A 45 -2.82 8.76 -33.67
C GLU A 45 -3.89 8.77 -32.56
N LYS A 46 -5.05 8.12 -32.80
CA LYS A 46 -6.10 7.95 -31.78
C LYS A 46 -5.61 7.17 -30.56
N LYS A 47 -4.76 6.15 -30.75
CA LYS A 47 -4.17 5.39 -29.64
C LYS A 47 -3.17 6.22 -28.84
N ILE A 48 -2.34 7.02 -29.51
CA ILE A 48 -1.41 7.94 -28.86
C ILE A 48 -2.19 8.96 -28.01
N GLU A 49 -3.28 9.49 -28.55
CA GLU A 49 -4.12 10.44 -27.81
C GLU A 49 -4.82 9.80 -26.60
N SER A 50 -5.25 8.54 -26.72
CA SER A 50 -5.78 7.77 -25.61
C SER A 50 -4.73 7.57 -24.50
N ILE A 51 -3.48 7.24 -24.88
CA ILE A 51 -2.36 7.09 -23.93
C ILE A 51 -2.07 8.42 -23.24
N ARG A 52 -2.02 9.53 -23.98
CA ARG A 52 -1.84 10.89 -23.43
C ARG A 52 -2.93 11.24 -22.42
N ASN A 53 -4.18 10.93 -22.72
CA ASN A 53 -5.30 11.14 -21.80
C ASN A 53 -5.20 10.31 -20.52
N ILE A 54 -4.79 9.04 -20.61
CA ILE A 54 -4.57 8.17 -19.45
C ILE A 54 -3.44 8.74 -18.57
N LEU A 55 -2.35 9.18 -19.19
CA LEU A 55 -1.20 9.77 -18.47
C LEU A 55 -1.59 11.10 -17.80
N ASN A 56 -2.33 11.95 -18.49
CA ASN A 56 -2.85 13.20 -17.94
C ASN A 56 -3.85 12.98 -16.81
N GLU A 57 -4.69 11.95 -16.90
CA GLU A 57 -5.61 11.58 -15.83
C GLU A 57 -4.86 11.01 -14.61
N ALA A 58 -3.86 10.16 -14.83
CA ALA A 58 -2.99 9.66 -13.77
C ALA A 58 -2.21 10.79 -13.08
N SER A 59 -1.70 11.74 -13.86
CA SER A 59 -1.01 12.94 -13.37
C SER A 59 -1.95 13.86 -12.59
N ARG A 60 -3.17 14.11 -13.12
CA ARG A 60 -4.19 14.86 -12.39
C ARG A 60 -4.58 14.18 -11.08
N ARG A 61 -4.77 12.85 -11.07
CA ARG A 61 -5.06 12.09 -9.84
C ARG A 61 -3.91 12.14 -8.83
N SER A 62 -2.67 12.18 -9.31
CA SER A 62 -1.47 12.41 -8.50
C SER A 62 -1.42 13.83 -7.91
N LEU A 63 -1.73 14.86 -8.70
CA LEU A 63 -1.66 16.27 -8.32
C LEU A 63 -2.85 16.79 -7.51
N THR A 64 -4.05 16.22 -7.68
CA THR A 64 -5.29 16.68 -7.00
C THR A 64 -5.58 15.98 -5.67
N LYS A 65 -4.85 14.93 -5.30
CA LYS A 65 -4.97 14.30 -3.99
C LYS A 65 -4.05 15.00 -2.98
N LYS A 66 -4.62 15.96 -2.24
CA LYS A 66 -4.04 16.50 -1.00
C LYS A 66 -3.63 15.33 -0.10
N ASN A 67 -2.34 15.32 0.29
CA ASN A 67 -1.64 14.37 1.16
C ASN A 67 -1.01 13.18 0.43
N GLY A 68 0.26 13.35 0.03
CA GLY A 68 1.12 12.27 -0.50
C GLY A 68 1.24 11.04 0.43
N HIS A 69 0.85 11.18 1.70
CA HIS A 69 0.74 10.12 2.69
C HIS A 69 -0.33 9.08 2.36
N GLU A 70 -1.50 9.52 1.86
CA GLU A 70 -2.57 8.60 1.47
C GLU A 70 -2.19 7.85 0.19
N ILE A 71 -1.46 8.49 -0.73
CA ILE A 71 -0.96 7.86 -1.96
C ILE A 71 0.14 6.82 -1.68
N TYR A 72 1.05 7.02 -0.73
CA TYR A 72 2.07 6.00 -0.43
C TYR A 72 1.45 4.74 0.20
N ILE A 73 0.49 4.94 1.11
CA ILE A 73 -0.30 3.85 1.70
C ILE A 73 -1.18 3.20 0.63
N GLU A 74 -1.90 3.98 -0.18
CA GLU A 74 -2.72 3.47 -1.30
C GLU A 74 -1.86 2.75 -2.34
N ASN A 75 -0.69 3.25 -2.73
CA ASN A 75 0.18 2.65 -3.76
C ASN A 75 0.92 1.40 -3.28
N ILE A 76 1.29 1.29 -2.00
CA ILE A 76 1.81 0.02 -1.45
C ILE A 76 0.69 -1.02 -1.35
N ILE A 77 -0.55 -0.58 -1.12
CA ILE A 77 -1.67 -1.46 -0.80
C ILE A 77 -2.59 -1.73 -2.01
N GLU A 78 -2.51 -0.97 -3.11
CA GLU A 78 -3.26 -1.19 -4.36
C GLU A 78 -2.84 -2.46 -5.08
N TYR A 79 -1.58 -2.85 -4.97
CA TYR A 79 -1.05 -4.05 -5.62
C TYR A 79 -1.24 -5.35 -4.82
N ILE A 80 -1.97 -5.33 -3.71
CA ILE A 80 -2.28 -6.57 -2.96
C ILE A 80 -3.58 -7.16 -3.53
N PRO A 81 -3.52 -8.28 -4.27
CA PRO A 81 -4.70 -8.90 -4.83
C PRO A 81 -5.64 -9.33 -3.69
N LEU A 82 -6.90 -8.92 -3.78
CA LEU A 82 -7.96 -9.47 -2.95
C LEU A 82 -8.16 -10.92 -3.37
N ASN A 83 -7.72 -11.86 -2.53
CA ASN A 83 -8.00 -13.27 -2.75
C ASN A 83 -9.51 -13.46 -2.84
N LYS A 84 -9.97 -14.05 -3.94
CA LYS A 84 -11.36 -14.52 -4.09
C LYS A 84 -11.59 -15.59 -3.01
N SER A 85 -12.66 -15.41 -2.24
CA SER A 85 -12.94 -16.27 -1.09
C SER A 85 -13.30 -17.68 -1.53
N GLU A 86 -12.72 -18.69 -0.88
CA GLU A 86 -13.12 -20.10 -0.99
C GLU A 86 -13.87 -20.51 0.30
N ASP A 87 -15.02 -21.16 0.13
CA ASP A 87 -15.88 -21.80 1.14
C ASP A 87 -16.43 -20.95 2.31
N GLN A 88 -17.65 -21.28 2.75
CA GLN A 88 -18.26 -20.75 3.98
C GLN A 88 -17.84 -21.59 5.19
N ILE A 89 -17.34 -20.95 6.25
CA ILE A 89 -16.99 -21.60 7.52
C ILE A 89 -18.03 -21.28 8.61
N SER A 90 -18.35 -22.25 9.46
CA SER A 90 -19.22 -22.02 10.61
C SER A 90 -18.58 -21.04 11.62
N ARG A 91 -19.40 -20.26 12.33
CA ARG A 91 -18.92 -19.35 13.39
C ARG A 91 -18.14 -20.09 14.49
N LYS A 92 -18.54 -21.32 14.82
CA LYS A 92 -17.89 -22.16 15.83
C LYS A 92 -16.47 -22.56 15.38
N ASP A 93 -16.34 -23.01 14.13
CA ASP A 93 -15.04 -23.41 13.58
C ASP A 93 -14.12 -22.21 13.37
N TYR A 94 -14.67 -21.07 12.97
CA TYR A 94 -13.95 -19.81 12.89
C TYR A 94 -13.32 -19.45 14.24
N ILE A 95 -14.12 -19.41 15.32
CA ILE A 95 -13.64 -19.07 16.67
C ILE A 95 -12.55 -20.05 17.11
N LYS A 96 -12.75 -21.35 16.86
CA LYS A 96 -11.79 -22.38 17.20
C LYS A 96 -10.44 -22.17 16.50
N ILE A 97 -10.44 -21.99 15.18
CA ILE A 97 -9.21 -21.78 14.39
C ILE A 97 -8.51 -20.48 14.83
N HIS A 98 -9.28 -19.43 15.10
CA HIS A 98 -8.74 -18.14 15.56
C HIS A 98 -8.05 -18.28 16.93
N GLN A 99 -8.72 -18.89 17.91
CA GLN A 99 -8.17 -19.11 19.25
C GLN A 99 -6.94 -20.04 19.21
N ASP A 100 -6.97 -21.08 18.38
CA ASP A 100 -5.81 -21.96 18.17
C ASP A 100 -4.62 -21.17 17.59
N GLY A 101 -4.87 -20.27 16.64
CA GLY A 101 -3.84 -19.37 16.12
C GLY A 101 -3.20 -18.50 17.20
N ILE A 102 -3.99 -17.91 18.09
CA ILE A 102 -3.49 -17.11 19.23
C ILE A 102 -2.68 -17.98 20.19
N LYS A 103 -3.16 -19.18 20.54
CA LYS A 103 -2.43 -20.11 21.42
C LYS A 103 -1.07 -20.51 20.83
N LEU A 104 -0.99 -20.74 19.52
CA LEU A 104 0.25 -21.05 18.84
C LEU A 104 1.23 -19.87 18.87
N MET A 105 0.74 -18.63 18.66
CA MET A 105 1.57 -17.42 18.81
C MET A 105 2.13 -17.28 20.23
N ALA A 106 1.30 -17.54 21.25
CA ALA A 106 1.71 -17.46 22.65
C ALA A 106 2.79 -18.49 23.02
N ARG A 107 2.79 -19.65 22.36
CA ARG A 107 3.80 -20.70 22.49
C ARG A 107 5.06 -20.49 21.64
N GLY A 108 5.11 -19.43 20.83
CA GLY A 108 6.24 -19.17 19.93
C GLY A 108 6.18 -19.91 18.59
N ASP A 109 5.17 -20.76 18.33
CA ASP A 109 5.01 -21.45 17.05
C ASP A 109 4.36 -20.53 16.00
N MET A 110 5.19 -19.61 15.51
CA MET A 110 4.80 -18.58 14.54
C MET A 110 4.39 -19.16 13.18
N ASN A 111 4.99 -20.26 12.75
CA ASN A 111 4.69 -20.84 11.44
C ASN A 111 3.33 -21.56 11.42
N SER A 112 3.01 -22.32 12.47
CA SER A 112 1.69 -22.95 12.57
C SER A 112 0.60 -21.90 12.83
N ALA A 113 0.87 -20.88 13.65
CA ALA A 113 -0.04 -19.75 13.83
C ALA A 113 -0.34 -19.05 12.50
N TYR A 114 0.69 -18.77 11.70
CA TYR A 114 0.53 -18.13 10.39
C TYR A 114 -0.38 -18.94 9.48
N ARG A 115 -0.19 -20.28 9.44
CA ARG A 115 -1.04 -21.17 8.63
C ARG A 115 -2.52 -21.11 9.05
N LYS A 116 -2.82 -20.96 10.34
CA LYS A 116 -4.20 -20.81 10.84
C LYS A 116 -4.82 -19.50 10.37
N PHE A 117 -4.13 -18.37 10.54
CA PHE A 117 -4.66 -17.07 10.09
C PHE A 117 -4.73 -16.94 8.58
N PHE A 118 -3.78 -17.52 7.83
CA PHE A 118 -3.83 -17.59 6.37
C PHE A 118 -5.02 -18.42 5.87
N LYS A 119 -5.35 -19.51 6.55
CA LYS A 119 -6.58 -20.28 6.26
C LYS A 119 -7.82 -19.40 6.46
N LEU A 120 -7.89 -18.68 7.58
CA LEU A 120 -9.01 -17.78 7.86
C LEU A 120 -9.11 -16.60 6.88
N SER A 121 -7.99 -16.06 6.39
CA SER A 121 -7.99 -14.95 5.43
C SER A 121 -8.53 -15.33 4.04
N LYS A 122 -8.52 -16.62 3.70
CA LYS A 122 -9.05 -17.14 2.43
C LYS A 122 -10.55 -17.46 2.48
N MET A 123 -11.11 -17.58 3.69
CA MET A 123 -12.50 -17.97 3.88
C MET A 123 -13.42 -16.76 3.80
N LYS A 124 -14.65 -16.97 3.30
CA LYS A 124 -15.71 -15.94 3.36
C LYS A 124 -16.22 -15.86 4.80
N SER A 125 -15.42 -15.29 5.70
CA SER A 125 -15.74 -15.14 7.11
C SER A 125 -16.37 -13.78 7.40
N SER A 126 -17.01 -13.68 8.57
CA SER A 126 -17.61 -12.44 9.05
C SER A 126 -16.59 -11.37 9.46
N ASP A 127 -15.28 -11.66 9.52
CA ASP A 127 -14.22 -10.68 9.82
C ASP A 127 -12.92 -11.03 9.05
N PRO A 128 -12.83 -10.68 7.75
CA PRO A 128 -11.65 -10.99 6.94
C PRO A 128 -10.43 -10.13 7.31
N CYS A 129 -10.61 -9.01 8.02
CA CYS A 129 -9.55 -8.02 8.19
C CYS A 129 -8.59 -8.34 9.34
N SER A 130 -9.11 -8.80 10.49
CA SER A 130 -8.29 -9.01 11.69
C SER A 130 -7.21 -10.08 11.50
N HIS A 131 -7.39 -11.01 10.56
CA HIS A 131 -6.39 -12.01 10.21
C HIS A 131 -5.15 -11.42 9.55
N TYR A 132 -5.31 -10.40 8.70
CA TYR A 132 -4.17 -9.69 8.12
C TYR A 132 -3.35 -8.99 9.21
N TYR A 133 -4.00 -8.43 10.23
CA TYR A 133 -3.28 -7.87 11.38
C TYR A 133 -2.41 -8.94 12.07
N TRP A 134 -2.99 -10.10 12.42
CA TRP A 134 -2.26 -11.18 13.08
C TRP A 134 -1.13 -11.76 12.21
N MET A 135 -1.38 -11.95 10.91
CA MET A 135 -0.35 -12.37 9.96
C MET A 135 0.81 -11.36 9.89
N GLY A 136 0.48 -10.07 9.92
CA GLY A 136 1.46 -8.97 10.00
C GLY A 136 2.32 -9.05 11.27
N MET A 137 1.69 -9.17 12.43
CA MET A 137 2.39 -9.32 13.72
C MET A 137 3.31 -10.55 13.75
N ILE A 138 2.87 -11.68 13.18
CA ILE A 138 3.69 -12.88 13.09
C ILE A 138 4.92 -12.64 12.21
N ARG A 139 4.75 -12.01 11.04
CA ARG A 139 5.87 -11.72 10.14
C ARG A 139 6.84 -10.70 10.73
N LEU A 140 6.34 -9.71 11.47
CA LEU A 140 7.15 -8.76 12.22
C LEU A 140 8.04 -9.50 13.25
N LYS A 141 7.46 -10.37 14.08
CA LYS A 141 8.22 -11.19 15.05
C LYS A 141 9.27 -12.09 14.39
N GLN A 142 9.00 -12.55 13.18
CA GLN A 142 9.94 -13.34 12.37
C GLN A 142 10.98 -12.49 11.63
N LYS A 143 10.99 -11.16 11.81
CA LYS A 143 11.83 -10.19 11.07
C LYS A 143 11.65 -10.26 9.54
N LYS A 144 10.50 -10.77 9.07
CA LYS A 144 10.12 -10.80 7.65
C LYS A 144 9.43 -9.49 7.29
N PHE A 145 10.16 -8.39 7.38
CA PHE A 145 9.62 -7.03 7.38
C PHE A 145 8.77 -6.69 6.16
N THR A 146 9.20 -7.03 4.93
CA THR A 146 8.39 -6.79 3.72
C THR A 146 7.02 -7.48 3.80
N ASN A 147 6.99 -8.74 4.24
CA ASN A 147 5.74 -9.48 4.39
C ASN A 147 4.87 -8.93 5.52
N ALA A 148 5.49 -8.42 6.59
CA ALA A 148 4.76 -7.78 7.68
C ALA A 148 4.09 -6.49 7.21
N ILE A 149 4.81 -5.66 6.45
CA ILE A 149 4.28 -4.42 5.84
C ILE A 149 3.08 -4.74 4.94
N LEU A 150 3.19 -5.76 4.08
CA LEU A 150 2.10 -6.17 3.20
C LEU A 150 0.83 -6.54 3.98
N HIS A 151 0.95 -7.38 5.01
CA HIS A 151 -0.21 -7.82 5.79
C HIS A 151 -0.81 -6.69 6.65
N LEU A 152 0.03 -5.88 7.30
CA LEU A 152 -0.43 -4.74 8.11
C LEU A 152 -1.08 -3.66 7.24
N GLY A 153 -0.53 -3.42 6.04
CA GLY A 153 -1.11 -2.52 5.05
C GLY A 153 -2.47 -3.03 4.57
N GLN A 154 -2.56 -4.32 4.21
CA GLN A 154 -3.83 -4.93 3.81
C GLN A 154 -4.91 -4.81 4.89
N PHE A 155 -4.55 -5.04 6.16
CA PHE A 155 -5.45 -4.78 7.30
C PHE A 155 -5.93 -3.34 7.31
N TYR A 156 -5.01 -2.37 7.25
CA TYR A 156 -5.33 -0.94 7.32
C TYR A 156 -6.27 -0.50 6.18
N LYS A 157 -6.02 -0.95 4.93
CA LYS A 157 -6.91 -0.67 3.80
C LYS A 157 -8.29 -1.28 3.97
N SER A 158 -8.35 -2.54 4.41
CA SER A 158 -9.62 -3.22 4.68
C SER A 158 -10.44 -2.45 5.73
N MET A 159 -9.80 -1.89 6.76
CA MET A 159 -10.44 -1.06 7.77
C MET A 159 -11.00 0.25 7.21
N ILE A 160 -10.23 0.99 6.41
CA ILE A 160 -10.70 2.25 5.81
C ILE A 160 -11.90 2.02 4.90
N ARG A 161 -11.84 1.01 4.03
CA ARG A 161 -12.89 0.72 3.04
C ARG A 161 -14.22 0.34 3.68
N ASN A 162 -14.20 -0.26 4.86
CA ASN A 162 -15.38 -0.81 5.51
C ASN A 162 -15.69 -0.13 6.86
N LYS A 163 -15.26 1.14 7.04
CA LYS A 163 -15.39 1.89 8.30
C LYS A 163 -16.81 1.93 8.90
N SER A 164 -17.85 1.82 8.08
CA SER A 164 -19.24 1.85 8.52
C SER A 164 -19.71 0.53 9.16
N ASP A 165 -19.01 -0.57 8.89
CA ASP A 165 -19.37 -1.90 9.34
C ASP A 165 -18.95 -2.12 10.82
N ILE A 166 -19.88 -2.65 11.61
CA ILE A 166 -19.72 -2.88 13.05
C ILE A 166 -18.61 -3.90 13.37
N VAL A 167 -18.35 -4.84 12.45
CA VAL A 167 -17.26 -5.81 12.60
C VAL A 167 -15.91 -5.09 12.58
N TYR A 168 -15.75 -4.13 11.67
CA TYR A 168 -14.50 -3.38 11.50
C TYR A 168 -14.30 -2.41 12.65
N ARG A 169 -15.37 -1.76 13.14
CA ARG A 169 -15.28 -0.87 14.33
C ARG A 169 -14.65 -1.53 15.56
N LYS A 170 -14.84 -2.84 15.76
CA LYS A 170 -14.21 -3.59 16.87
C LYS A 170 -12.68 -3.69 16.79
N ASN A 171 -12.10 -3.35 15.64
CA ASN A 171 -10.67 -3.42 15.38
C ASN A 171 -10.02 -2.04 15.15
N GLU A 172 -10.75 -0.94 15.32
CA GLU A 172 -10.22 0.42 15.10
C GLU A 172 -9.01 0.72 16.00
N ASP A 173 -8.99 0.16 17.21
CA ASP A 173 -7.89 0.27 18.17
C ASP A 173 -6.54 -0.24 17.62
N LYS A 174 -6.58 -1.14 16.63
CA LYS A 174 -5.41 -1.75 16.00
C LYS A 174 -4.89 -0.94 14.80
N MET A 175 -5.66 0.01 14.27
CA MET A 175 -5.23 0.83 13.13
C MET A 175 -3.99 1.69 13.42
N PRO A 176 -3.94 2.43 14.55
CA PRO A 176 -2.74 3.18 14.90
C PRO A 176 -1.54 2.23 15.12
N ARG A 177 -1.77 1.09 15.78
CA ARG A 177 -0.73 0.09 16.03
C ARG A 177 -0.17 -0.51 14.76
N SER A 178 -1.01 -0.80 13.76
CA SER A 178 -0.53 -1.33 12.49
C SER A 178 0.42 -0.35 11.78
N ILE A 179 0.15 0.96 11.88
CA ILE A 179 1.05 1.98 11.32
C ILE A 179 2.39 1.96 12.05
N LEU A 180 2.38 2.01 13.39
CA LEU A 180 3.61 1.98 14.20
C LEU A 180 4.45 0.71 13.93
N ASN A 181 3.80 -0.43 13.74
CA ASN A 181 4.47 -1.68 13.38
C ASN A 181 5.03 -1.68 11.95
N ILE A 182 4.37 -1.00 10.99
CA ILE A 182 4.93 -0.78 9.66
C ILE A 182 6.17 0.11 9.76
N MET A 183 6.15 1.15 10.60
CA MET A 183 7.34 1.98 10.84
C MET A 183 8.51 1.18 11.41
N GLU A 184 8.25 0.29 12.37
CA GLU A 184 9.25 -0.63 12.91
C GLU A 184 9.85 -1.51 11.79
N CYS A 185 9.02 -2.02 10.88
CA CYS A 185 9.50 -2.78 9.72
C CYS A 185 10.36 -1.91 8.80
N LEU A 186 9.98 -0.67 8.55
CA LEU A 186 10.75 0.26 7.70
C LEU A 186 12.10 0.62 8.32
N LEU A 187 12.15 0.83 9.64
CA LEU A 187 13.41 0.96 10.38
C LEU A 187 14.29 -0.29 10.22
N GLY A 188 13.71 -1.48 10.40
CA GLY A 188 14.41 -2.75 10.20
C GLY A 188 14.93 -2.96 8.77
N LEU A 189 14.29 -2.33 7.78
CA LEU A 189 14.71 -2.31 6.38
C LEU A 189 15.62 -1.11 6.02
N LYS A 190 16.01 -0.28 7.00
CA LYS A 190 16.78 0.96 6.80
C LYS A 190 16.12 1.97 5.85
N LYS A 191 14.79 1.93 5.70
CA LYS A 191 14.00 2.85 4.86
C LYS A 191 13.49 4.03 5.70
N ILE A 192 14.42 4.83 6.20
CA ILE A 192 14.13 5.90 7.17
C ILE A 192 13.18 6.95 6.60
N ASP A 193 13.37 7.38 5.36
CA ASP A 193 12.50 8.39 4.73
C ASP A 193 11.03 7.94 4.67
N GLN A 194 10.83 6.65 4.39
CA GLN A 194 9.49 6.05 4.37
C GLN A 194 8.89 5.97 5.77
N ALA A 195 9.71 5.68 6.79
CA ALA A 195 9.27 5.68 8.18
C ALA A 195 8.89 7.09 8.66
N LYS A 196 9.60 8.13 8.21
CA LYS A 196 9.30 9.55 8.49
C LYS A 196 7.98 9.98 7.88
N LEU A 197 7.76 9.67 6.60
CA LEU A 197 6.47 9.94 5.96
C LEU A 197 5.33 9.27 6.75
N LEU A 198 5.52 8.01 7.14
CA LEU A 198 4.51 7.32 7.93
C LEU A 198 4.31 7.94 9.33
N MET A 199 5.30 8.65 9.87
CA MET A 199 5.24 9.35 11.16
C MET A 199 4.40 10.61 11.07
N GLU A 200 4.60 11.41 10.04
CA GLU A 200 3.76 12.58 9.76
C GLU A 200 2.30 12.17 9.56
N PHE A 201 2.06 11.05 8.89
CA PHE A 201 0.72 10.48 8.76
C PHE A 201 0.15 10.05 10.11
N PHE A 202 0.96 9.38 10.93
CA PHE A 202 0.54 8.95 12.25
C PHE A 202 0.18 10.14 13.15
N ASP A 203 1.04 11.16 13.20
CA ASP A 203 0.85 12.32 14.04
C ASP A 203 -0.33 13.18 13.58
N SER A 204 -0.57 13.31 12.27
CA SER A 204 -1.75 14.03 11.77
C SER A 204 -3.06 13.30 12.03
N LYS A 205 -3.10 11.98 11.88
CA LYS A 205 -4.34 11.19 11.99
C LYS A 205 -4.62 10.66 13.40
N TYR A 206 -3.58 10.47 14.21
CA TYR A 206 -3.63 9.82 15.52
C TYR A 206 -2.85 10.60 16.59
N ALA A 207 -2.87 11.94 16.51
CA ALA A 207 -2.18 12.85 17.43
C ALA A 207 -2.38 12.47 18.92
N ASN A 208 -3.63 12.16 19.29
CA ASN A 208 -4.04 11.85 20.66
C ASN A 208 -3.91 10.36 21.04
N TYR A 209 -3.35 9.52 20.17
CA TYR A 209 -3.18 8.10 20.46
C TYR A 209 -2.17 7.88 21.59
N ARG A 210 -2.60 7.16 22.63
CA ARG A 210 -1.74 6.77 23.75
C ARG A 210 -0.75 5.70 23.29
N LYS A 211 0.51 6.10 23.18
CA LYS A 211 1.64 5.25 22.79
C LYS A 211 2.21 4.47 23.98
N SER A 212 2.46 3.19 23.79
CA SER A 212 3.25 2.32 24.69
C SER A 212 4.74 2.68 24.68
N MET A 213 5.51 2.10 25.60
CA MET A 213 6.97 2.32 25.65
C MET A 213 7.68 1.88 24.36
N HIS A 214 7.31 0.74 23.80
CA HIS A 214 7.84 0.24 22.52
C HIS A 214 7.54 1.20 21.37
N GLU A 215 6.32 1.72 21.31
CA GLU A 215 5.90 2.65 20.26
C GLU A 215 6.60 4.01 20.39
N LYS A 216 6.84 4.48 21.62
CA LYS A 216 7.68 5.67 21.85
C LYS A 216 9.12 5.44 21.38
N TYR A 217 9.67 4.25 21.61
CA TYR A 217 11.00 3.88 21.12
C TYR A 217 11.08 3.96 19.60
N ILE A 218 10.12 3.37 18.87
CA ILE A 218 10.07 3.42 17.40
C ILE A 218 10.14 4.88 16.89
N ILE A 219 9.30 5.75 17.47
CA ILE A 219 9.25 7.17 17.07
C ILE A 219 10.57 7.87 17.37
N ASN A 220 11.16 7.61 18.55
CA ASN A 220 12.44 8.20 18.92
C ASN A 220 13.57 7.76 17.97
N GLU A 221 13.60 6.49 17.55
CA GLU A 221 14.59 6.00 16.59
C GLU A 221 14.45 6.69 15.23
N ILE A 222 13.23 6.97 14.76
CA ILE A 222 12.99 7.73 13.52
C ILE A 222 13.51 9.17 13.64
N LYS A 223 13.26 9.81 14.79
CA LYS A 223 13.69 11.19 15.07
C LYS A 223 15.19 11.35 15.27
N LYS A 224 15.88 10.36 15.87
CA LYS A 224 17.34 10.44 16.10
C LYS A 224 18.14 10.57 14.80
N VAL A 225 17.65 10.03 13.69
CA VAL A 225 18.32 10.14 12.37
C VAL A 225 18.27 11.58 11.82
N GLU A 226 17.51 12.50 12.43
CA GLU A 226 17.53 13.94 12.07
C GLU A 226 18.79 14.68 12.54
N ASN A 227 19.50 14.19 13.55
CA ASN A 227 20.58 14.95 14.19
C ASN A 227 22.00 14.58 13.72
N VAL A 228 22.14 13.91 12.56
CA VAL A 228 23.44 13.44 12.03
C VAL A 228 23.75 14.01 10.63
N LEU A 229 22.99 15.01 10.16
CA LEU A 229 23.26 15.74 8.91
C LEU A 229 23.33 17.24 9.16
#